data_AF-A0A485KJ45-F1
#
_entry.id   AF-A0A485KJ45-F1
#
_cell.length_a   1.000
_cell.length_b   1.000
_cell.length_c   1.000
_cell.angle_alpha   90.00
_cell.angle_beta   90.00
_cell.angle_gamma   90.00
#
_symmetry.space_group_name_H-M   'P 1'
#
loop_
_entity.id
_entity.type
_entity.pdbx_description
1 polymer ?
#
loop_
_entity_poly.entity_id
_entity_poly.type
_entity_poly.pdbx_seq_one_letter_code
_entity_poly.pdbx_strand_id
1 'polypeptide(L)' 'MGKSCRDMAEALRDCMFTKECMADGTKTLKQCLALQEFKHECKEYRLAYFECKRGQLDMRQRIRGPKGGATQE' A
#
# COMPACT_ATOMS: atom_id res chain seq x y z
N MET A 1 -7.37 18.59 -0.82
CA MET A 1 -7.88 17.71 0.25
C MET A 1 -7.07 16.43 0.21
N GLY A 2 -6.44 16.06 1.32
CA GLY A 2 -5.31 15.11 1.36
C GLY A 2 -5.66 13.73 0.78
N LYS A 3 -4.98 13.34 -0.31
CA LYS A 3 -5.01 11.97 -0.82
C LYS A 3 -4.28 11.08 0.20
N SER A 4 -5.06 10.57 1.14
CA SER A 4 -4.63 9.83 2.33
C SER A 4 -4.22 8.40 1.96
N CYS A 5 -3.02 8.22 1.42
CA CYS A 5 -2.44 6.92 1.04
C CYS A 5 -3.18 6.14 -0.06
N ARG A 6 -4.11 6.78 -0.78
CA ARG A 6 -4.88 6.13 -1.84
C ARG A 6 -3.96 5.63 -2.95
N ASP A 7 -3.02 6.46 -3.38
CA ASP A 7 -2.07 6.12 -4.46
C ASP A 7 -1.17 4.93 -4.06
N MET A 8 -0.73 4.86 -2.79
CA MET A 8 0.04 3.72 -2.27
C MET A 8 -0.83 2.45 -2.17
N ALA A 9 -2.12 2.60 -1.86
CA ALA A 9 -3.06 1.49 -1.80
C ALA A 9 -3.35 0.93 -3.19
N GLU A 10 -3.51 1.81 -4.19
CA GLU A 10 -3.68 1.44 -5.60
C GLU A 10 -2.42 0.73 -6.12
N ALA A 11 -1.22 1.28 -5.88
CA ALA A 11 0.02 0.62 -6.27
C ALA A 11 0.21 -0.77 -5.62
N LEU A 12 -0.15 -0.92 -4.34
CA LEU A 12 -0.13 -2.22 -3.66
C LEU A 12 -1.16 -3.20 -4.25
N ARG A 13 -2.35 -2.71 -4.61
CA ARG A 13 -3.40 -3.51 -5.26
C ARG A 13 -2.93 -4.00 -6.62
N ASP A 14 -2.36 -3.13 -7.44
CA ASP A 14 -1.92 -3.46 -8.80
C ASP A 14 -0.81 -4.52 -8.75
N CYS A 15 0.16 -4.35 -7.85
CA CYS A 15 1.21 -5.35 -7.66
C CYS A 15 0.64 -6.73 -7.24
N MET A 16 -0.36 -6.76 -6.35
CA MET A 16 -1.03 -8.01 -5.96
C MET A 16 -1.88 -8.63 -7.07
N PHE A 17 -2.34 -7.82 -8.03
CA PHE A 17 -3.07 -8.29 -9.20
C PHE A 17 -2.12 -8.94 -10.22
N THR A 18 -0.95 -8.33 -10.46
CA THR A 18 0.11 -8.90 -11.31
C THR A 18 0.64 -10.24 -10.79
N LYS A 19 0.58 -10.45 -9.48
CA LYS A 19 1.02 -11.68 -8.80
C LYS A 19 -0.06 -12.75 -8.66
N GLU A 20 -1.16 -12.60 -9.38
CA GLU A 20 -2.25 -13.56 -9.47
C GLU A 20 -3.04 -13.83 -8.18
N CYS A 21 -2.62 -13.31 -7.01
CA CYS A 21 -3.36 -13.55 -5.76
C CYS A 21 -4.82 -13.03 -5.83
N MET A 22 -5.04 -11.92 -6.52
CA MET A 22 -6.38 -11.34 -6.75
C MET A 22 -6.90 -11.57 -8.17
N ALA A 23 -6.17 -12.28 -9.03
CA ALA A 23 -6.58 -12.47 -10.43
C ALA A 23 -7.88 -13.28 -10.53
N ASP A 24 -8.06 -14.27 -9.66
CA ASP A 24 -9.26 -15.09 -9.61
C ASP A 24 -10.50 -14.36 -9.08
N GLY A 25 -10.34 -13.14 -8.53
CA GLY A 25 -11.43 -12.37 -7.92
C GLY A 25 -12.05 -12.98 -6.65
N THR A 26 -11.59 -14.15 -6.22
CA THR A 26 -12.09 -14.86 -5.04
C THR A 26 -11.54 -14.30 -3.73
N LYS A 27 -10.31 -13.76 -3.76
CA LYS A 27 -9.60 -13.26 -2.60
C LYS A 27 -9.58 -11.74 -2.60
N THR A 28 -9.92 -11.17 -1.46
CA THR A 28 -9.73 -9.73 -1.21
C THR A 28 -8.26 -9.41 -0.96
N LEU A 29 -7.84 -8.16 -1.20
CA LEU A 29 -6.49 -7.69 -0.92
C LEU A 29 -6.04 -8.03 0.52
N LYS A 30 -6.94 -7.93 1.50
CA LYS A 30 -6.65 -8.28 2.90
C LYS A 30 -6.33 -9.76 3.08
N GLN A 31 -7.04 -10.64 2.41
CA GLN A 31 -6.77 -12.09 2.44
C GLN A 31 -5.43 -12.39 1.76
N CYS A 32 -5.13 -11.76 0.63
CA CYS A 32 -3.84 -11.87 -0.04
C CYS A 32 -2.66 -11.41 0.83
N LEU A 33 -2.83 -10.32 1.58
CA LEU A 33 -1.81 -9.82 2.49
C LEU A 33 -1.56 -10.73 3.70
N ALA A 34 -2.53 -11.57 4.07
CA ALA A 34 -2.40 -12.52 5.19
C ALA A 34 -1.65 -13.81 4.81
N LEU A 35 -1.60 -14.15 3.52
CA LEU A 35 -0.89 -15.33 3.01
C LEU A 35 0.63 -15.13 3.10
N GLN A 36 1.34 -16.10 3.67
CA GLN A 36 2.80 -16.04 3.79
C GLN A 36 3.51 -16.12 2.43
N GLU A 37 2.90 -16.81 1.46
CA GLU A 37 3.45 -17.01 0.11
C GLU A 37 3.70 -15.67 -0.60
N PHE A 38 2.79 -14.72 -0.43
CA PHE A 38 2.88 -13.38 -1.03
C PHE A 38 3.62 -12.38 -0.14
N LYS A 39 4.13 -12.76 1.03
CA LYS A 39 4.73 -11.84 2.03
C LYS A 39 6.02 -11.17 1.54
N HIS A 40 6.77 -11.85 0.68
CA HIS A 40 7.97 -11.30 0.05
C HIS A 40 7.65 -10.50 -1.22
N GLU A 41 6.53 -10.81 -1.85
CA GLU A 41 6.06 -10.12 -3.04
C GLU A 41 5.47 -8.75 -2.68
N CYS A 42 5.77 -7.73 -3.48
CA CYS A 42 5.32 -6.34 -3.24
C CYS A 42 5.74 -5.76 -1.87
N LYS A 43 6.86 -6.22 -1.30
CA LYS A 43 7.38 -5.75 0.00
C LYS A 43 7.54 -4.23 0.04
N GLU A 44 8.03 -3.63 -1.04
CA GLU A 44 8.24 -2.18 -1.15
C GLU A 44 6.92 -1.42 -1.08
N TYR A 45 5.90 -1.83 -1.84
CA TYR A 45 4.57 -1.23 -1.80
C TYR A 45 3.87 -1.43 -0.45
N ARG A 46 4.06 -2.59 0.21
CA ARG A 46 3.57 -2.81 1.59
C ARG A 46 4.20 -1.83 2.58
N LEU A 47 5.52 -1.64 2.49
CA LEU A 47 6.24 -0.70 3.35
C LEU A 47 5.77 0.73 3.10
N ALA A 48 5.65 1.15 1.83
CA ALA A 48 5.16 2.48 1.49
C ALA A 48 3.73 2.74 2.01
N TYR A 49 2.82 1.78 1.84
CA TYR A 49 1.46 1.88 2.38
C TYR A 49 1.44 1.94 3.92
N PHE A 50 2.25 1.11 4.58
CA PHE A 50 2.40 1.11 6.03
C PHE A 50 2.95 2.44 6.55
N GLU A 51 4.03 2.96 5.95
CA GLU A 51 4.63 4.23 6.32
C GLU A 51 3.68 5.40 6.11
N CYS A 52 2.91 5.38 5.02
CA CYS A 52 1.90 6.39 4.77
C CYS A 52 0.80 6.36 5.85
N LYS A 53 0.26 5.18 6.19
CA LYS A 53 -0.75 5.04 7.26
C LYS A 53 -0.19 5.43 8.62
N ARG A 54 1.06 5.06 8.91
CA ARG A 54 1.77 5.47 10.13
C ARG A 54 1.96 6.98 10.19
N GLY A 55 2.31 7.62 9.08
CA GLY A 55 2.46 9.07 8.96
C GLY A 55 1.15 9.84 9.16
N GLN A 56 -0.01 9.23 8.89
CA GLN A 56 -1.31 9.84 9.22
C GLN A 56 -1.61 9.85 10.72
N LEU A 57 -1.09 8.86 11.46
CA LEU A 57 -1.24 8.77 12.92
C LEU A 57 -0.16 9.56 13.65
N ASP A 58 1.03 9.69 13.05
CA ASP A 58 2.13 10.46 13.60
C ASP A 58 1.95 11.96 13.37
N MET A 59 1.54 12.67 14.43
CA MET A 59 1.34 14.12 14.41
C MET A 59 2.60 14.91 14.00
N ARG A 60 3.81 14.33 14.15
CA ARG A 60 5.07 14.97 13.71
C ARG A 60 5.18 15.05 12.18
N GLN A 61 4.57 14.10 11.47
CA GLN A 61 4.56 14.05 10.01
C GLN A 61 3.48 14.95 9.40
N ARG A 62 2.52 15.44 10.19
CA ARG A 62 1.45 16.34 9.74
C ARG A 62 1.99 17.65 9.13
N ILE A 63 3.09 18.17 9.66
CA ILE A 63 3.73 19.41 9.18
C ILE A 63 4.59 19.15 7.93
N ARG A 64 5.24 17.98 7.86
CA ARG A 64 6.23 17.63 6.81
C ARG A 64 5.61 16.92 5.61
N GLY A 65 4.36 16.47 5.73
CA GLY A 65 3.70 15.62 4.75
C GLY A 65 4.15 14.16 4.86
N PRO A 66 3.32 13.21 4.36
CA PRO A 66 3.68 11.81 4.35
C PRO A 66 4.88 11.56 3.41
N LYS A 67 5.88 10.82 3.89
CA LYS A 67 6.97 10.29 3.06
C LYS A 67 6.49 9.03 2.35
N GLY A 68 6.77 8.90 1.06
CA GLY A 68 6.38 7.72 0.27
C GLY A 68 5.24 7.94 -0.72
N GLY A 69 4.75 9.18 -0.87
CA GLY A 69 3.92 9.59 -1.99
C GLY A 69 4.74 9.54 -3.28
N ALA A 70 4.48 8.57 -4.18
CA ALA A 70 4.94 8.70 -5.56
C ALA A 70 4.21 9.91 -6.16
N THR A 71 4.86 11.06 -6.18
CA THR A 71 4.50 12.15 -7.07
C THR A 71 4.64 11.60 -8.49
N GLN A 72 3.53 11.22 -9.10
CA GLN A 72 3.46 11.21 -10.55
C GLN A 72 3.16 12.67 -10.94
N GLU A 73 4.06 13.24 -11.73
CA GLU A 73 3.87 14.56 -12.37
C GLU A 73 2.60 14.58 -13.23
#